data_AF-A0A2N5ZJE8-F1
#
_entry.id   AF-A0A2N5ZJE8-F1
#
_cell.length_a   1.000
_cell.length_b   1.000
_cell.length_c   1.000
_cell.angle_alpha   90.00
_cell.angle_beta   90.00
_cell.angle_gamma   90.00
#
_symmetry.space_group_name_H-M   'P 1'
#
loop_
_entity.id
_entity.type
_entity.pdbx_description
1 polymer ?
#
loop_
_entity_poly.entity_id
_entity_poly.type
_entity_poly.pdbx_seq_one_letter_code
_entity_poly.pdbx_strand_id
1 'polypeptide(L)'
;ICLVILSTSDKKNWVMFAGGLSNESKAVYEKMSLTLDESKEPSIKEEPKNFSIEMANGEEISEVNEASIEKCVNQLNDDNFFVILSNNDDYMQAAYSDQGFIIQYSENGQQLEAEEYFTKEQTVDILTKYFHDDINWKEENKWVSPSY
;
A
#
# COMPACT_ATOMS: atom_id res chain seq x y z
N ILE A 1 -27.92 -3.02 -25.49
CA ILE A 1 -27.10 -4.02 -26.18
C ILE A 1 -25.96 -3.25 -26.85
N CYS A 2 -24.83 -3.08 -26.15
CA CYS A 2 -23.66 -2.41 -26.73
C CYS A 2 -22.72 -3.48 -27.26
N LEU A 3 -22.47 -3.39 -28.56
CA LEU A 3 -21.74 -4.35 -29.36
C LEU A 3 -20.26 -3.97 -29.31
N VAL A 4 -19.43 -4.80 -28.68
CA VAL A 4 -17.97 -4.64 -28.65
C VAL A 4 -17.39 -5.42 -29.83
N ILE A 5 -16.81 -4.72 -30.80
CA ILE A 5 -16.06 -5.36 -31.89
C ILE A 5 -14.59 -5.33 -31.49
N LEU A 6 -14.05 -6.48 -31.08
CA LEU A 6 -12.61 -6.70 -30.91
C LEU A 6 -12.00 -7.03 -32.29
N SER A 7 -11.22 -6.11 -32.83
CA SER A 7 -10.28 -6.41 -33.91
C SER A 7 -8.86 -6.26 -33.37
N THR A 8 -8.18 -7.40 -33.31
CA THR A 8 -6.75 -7.54 -32.99
C THR A 8 -5.93 -7.28 -34.24
N SER A 9 -4.98 -6.34 -34.17
CA SER A 9 -3.76 -6.32 -34.98
C SER A 9 -2.71 -5.41 -34.35
N ASP A 10 -1.65 -6.06 -33.89
CA ASP A 10 -0.27 -5.59 -33.66
C ASP A 10 0.01 -4.31 -32.86
N LYS A 11 0.77 -4.51 -31.76
CA LYS A 11 1.66 -3.56 -31.07
C LYS A 11 1.03 -2.31 -30.44
N LYS A 12 0.48 -2.57 -29.25
CA LYS A 12 0.68 -1.82 -27.99
C LYS A 12 1.19 -0.38 -28.16
N ASN A 13 0.26 0.53 -28.40
CA ASN A 13 0.34 1.88 -27.85
C ASN A 13 -1.07 2.25 -27.38
N TRP A 14 -1.30 2.18 -26.07
CA TRP A 14 -2.57 2.60 -25.48
C TRP A 14 -2.53 4.12 -25.40
N VAL A 15 -3.22 4.79 -26.32
CA VAL A 15 -3.53 6.21 -26.19
C VAL A 15 -4.89 6.29 -25.51
N MET A 16 -4.91 6.56 -24.21
CA MET A 16 -6.13 7.03 -23.55
C MET A 16 -6.36 8.48 -23.98
N PHE A 17 -7.45 8.74 -24.68
CA PHE A 17 -7.97 10.08 -24.88
C PHE A 17 -8.84 10.44 -23.67
N ALA A 18 -8.21 10.96 -22.62
CA ALA A 18 -8.91 11.69 -21.58
C ALA A 18 -9.10 13.13 -22.06
N GLY A 19 -10.33 13.46 -22.44
CA GLY A 19 -10.69 14.81 -22.85
C GLY A 19 -10.60 15.78 -21.67
N GLY A 20 -9.85 16.86 -21.87
CA GLY A 20 -10.00 18.12 -21.16
C GLY A 20 -9.01 18.37 -20.03
N LEU A 21 -7.87 18.99 -20.36
CA LEU A 21 -7.41 20.29 -19.80
C LEU A 21 -5.96 20.59 -20.26
N SER A 22 -5.81 21.76 -20.88
CA SER A 22 -4.59 22.59 -21.05
C SER A 22 -3.42 22.12 -21.93
N ASN A 23 -3.18 22.92 -22.96
CA ASN A 23 -1.95 23.02 -23.76
C ASN A 23 -0.72 23.25 -22.86
N GLU A 24 0.25 22.34 -22.85
CA GLU A 24 1.62 22.69 -22.49
C GLU A 24 2.62 22.11 -23.50
N SER A 25 3.42 23.00 -24.06
CA SER A 25 4.25 22.84 -25.25
C SER A 25 5.47 21.94 -25.02
N LYS A 26 5.72 21.07 -26.01
CA LYS A 26 6.83 20.11 -26.23
C LYS A 26 8.25 20.55 -25.79
N ALA A 27 8.50 21.85 -25.58
CA ALA A 27 9.81 22.41 -25.25
C ALA A 27 10.20 22.27 -23.76
N VAL A 28 9.26 21.99 -22.84
CA VAL A 28 9.59 21.76 -21.42
C VAL A 28 10.16 20.35 -21.21
N TYR A 29 9.82 19.40 -22.08
CA TYR A 29 10.29 18.01 -21.99
C TYR A 29 11.79 17.84 -22.25
N GLU A 30 12.38 18.61 -23.18
CA GLU A 30 13.79 18.42 -23.53
C GLU A 30 14.76 19.11 -22.55
N LYS A 31 14.31 20.11 -21.79
CA LYS A 31 15.17 20.85 -20.87
C LYS A 31 15.35 20.19 -19.50
N MET A 32 14.59 19.14 -19.18
CA MET A 32 14.80 18.29 -18.01
C MET A 32 15.59 17.01 -18.33
N SER A 33 16.10 16.85 -19.55
CA SER A 33 16.81 15.63 -19.98
C SER A 33 18.33 15.64 -19.70
N LEU A 34 18.90 16.66 -19.06
CA LEU A 34 20.34 16.76 -18.86
C LEU A 34 20.71 17.38 -17.51
N THR A 35 20.55 16.61 -16.43
CA THR A 35 21.47 16.64 -15.27
C THR A 35 21.34 15.29 -14.55
N LEU A 36 22.47 14.57 -14.49
CA LEU A 36 22.68 13.32 -13.76
C LEU A 36 22.33 13.47 -12.27
N ASP A 37 21.74 12.43 -11.66
CA ASP A 37 22.35 11.67 -10.57
C ASP A 37 21.53 10.39 -10.30
N GLU A 38 22.20 9.30 -9.90
CA GLU A 38 21.61 8.00 -9.58
C GLU A 38 20.46 8.10 -8.56
N SER A 39 19.25 7.64 -8.90
CA SER A 39 18.40 6.93 -7.94
C SER A 39 17.07 6.47 -8.53
N LYS A 40 16.87 5.15 -8.40
CA LYS A 40 15.60 4.41 -8.38
C LYS A 40 14.63 4.68 -9.53
N GLU A 41 14.67 3.74 -10.49
CA GLU A 41 13.48 3.33 -11.23
C GLU A 41 12.25 3.33 -10.30
N PRO A 42 11.10 3.91 -10.70
CA PRO A 42 9.84 3.52 -10.13
C PRO A 42 9.62 2.07 -10.59
N SER A 43 10.10 1.12 -9.78
CA SER A 43 9.77 -0.27 -9.91
C SER A 43 8.26 -0.35 -9.98
N ILE A 44 7.73 -0.72 -11.14
CA ILE A 44 6.38 -1.26 -11.26
C ILE A 44 6.46 -2.57 -10.48
N LYS A 45 6.27 -2.48 -9.16
CA LYS A 45 6.16 -3.64 -8.28
C LYS A 45 4.86 -4.30 -8.71
N GLU A 46 4.97 -5.50 -9.28
CA GLU A 46 3.80 -6.35 -9.51
C GLU A 46 3.04 -6.42 -8.18
N GLU A 47 1.80 -5.92 -8.15
CA GLU A 47 0.99 -5.96 -6.94
C GLU A 47 0.92 -7.42 -6.48
N PRO A 48 1.40 -7.72 -5.26
CA PRO A 48 1.42 -9.10 -4.79
C PRO A 48 -0.01 -9.61 -4.67
N LYS A 49 -0.32 -10.63 -5.47
CA LYS A 49 -1.69 -11.09 -5.77
C LYS A 49 -2.42 -11.80 -4.61
N ASN A 50 -1.90 -11.73 -3.39
CA ASN A 50 -2.38 -12.52 -2.26
C ASN A 50 -2.64 -11.70 -0.99
N PHE A 51 -2.74 -10.37 -1.10
CA PHE A 51 -3.04 -9.52 0.03
C PHE A 51 -4.55 -9.29 0.18
N SER A 52 -5.04 -9.32 1.41
CA SER A 52 -6.41 -8.92 1.76
C SER A 52 -6.39 -8.02 2.99
N ILE A 53 -7.24 -6.98 3.00
CA ILE A 53 -7.45 -6.14 4.17
C ILE A 53 -8.77 -6.52 4.84
N GLU A 54 -8.76 -6.74 6.15
CA GLU A 54 -9.95 -6.88 6.99
C GLU A 54 -9.97 -5.74 8.02
N MET A 55 -11.13 -5.13 8.23
CA MET A 55 -11.31 -4.06 9.20
C MET A 55 -12.25 -4.50 10.33
N ALA A 56 -12.18 -3.83 11.49
CA ALA A 56 -13.02 -4.15 12.64
C ALA A 56 -14.53 -3.98 12.36
N ASN A 57 -14.90 -3.16 11.37
CA ASN A 57 -16.28 -3.01 10.90
C ASN A 57 -16.78 -4.19 10.03
N GLY A 58 -15.93 -5.18 9.75
CA GLY A 58 -16.22 -6.32 8.87
C GLY A 58 -16.09 -6.02 7.38
N GLU A 59 -15.53 -4.87 6.99
CA GLU A 59 -15.15 -4.58 5.60
C GLU A 59 -13.93 -5.42 5.23
N GLU A 60 -14.05 -6.18 4.15
CA GLU A 60 -12.98 -7.00 3.59
C GLU A 60 -12.66 -6.53 2.16
N ILE A 61 -11.39 -6.26 1.88
CA ILE A 61 -10.90 -5.81 0.59
C ILE A 61 -9.88 -6.83 0.09
N SER A 62 -10.27 -7.61 -0.93
CA SER A 62 -9.39 -8.62 -1.55
C SER A 62 -8.45 -8.03 -2.61
N GLU A 63 -8.76 -6.85 -3.15
CA GLU A 63 -7.88 -6.12 -4.09
C GLU A 63 -7.18 -5.00 -3.33
N VAL A 64 -6.06 -5.33 -2.70
CA VAL A 64 -5.26 -4.39 -1.92
C VAL A 64 -4.35 -3.60 -2.83
N ASN A 65 -4.42 -2.27 -2.70
CA ASN A 65 -3.48 -1.32 -3.29
C ASN A 65 -3.09 -0.28 -2.23
N GLU A 66 -2.07 0.54 -2.49
CA GLU A 66 -1.57 1.55 -1.56
C GLU A 66 -2.68 2.53 -1.11
N ALA A 67 -3.54 2.94 -2.03
CA ALA A 67 -4.66 3.84 -1.72
C ALA A 67 -5.71 3.19 -0.81
N SER A 68 -5.93 1.87 -0.95
CA SER A 68 -6.79 1.09 -0.06
C SER A 68 -6.19 1.01 1.34
N ILE A 69 -4.88 0.79 1.47
CA ILE A 69 -4.18 0.78 2.76
C ILE A 69 -4.33 2.13 3.46
N GLU A 70 -4.01 3.22 2.76
CA GLU A 70 -4.13 4.58 3.30
C GLU A 70 -5.57 4.90 3.71
N LYS A 71 -6.55 4.52 2.87
CA LYS A 71 -7.97 4.72 3.17
C LYS A 71 -8.39 3.95 4.43
N CYS A 72 -8.01 2.69 4.56
CA CYS A 72 -8.37 1.85 5.70
C CYS A 72 -7.77 2.41 6.99
N VAL A 73 -6.48 2.78 6.99
CA VAL A 73 -5.83 3.39 8.16
C VAL A 73 -6.46 4.74 8.51
N ASN A 74 -6.89 5.52 7.53
CA ASN A 74 -7.60 6.78 7.76
C ASN A 74 -9.00 6.61 8.35
N GLN A 75 -9.64 5.48 8.09
CA GLN A 75 -10.95 5.12 8.64
C GLN A 75 -10.89 4.56 10.05
N LEU A 76 -9.69 4.26 10.58
CA LEU A 76 -9.54 3.77 11.94
C LEU A 76 -9.97 4.82 12.97
N ASN A 77 -10.79 4.40 13.92
CA ASN A 77 -11.37 5.19 15.00
C ASN A 77 -11.87 4.27 16.13
N ASP A 78 -12.57 4.80 17.12
CA ASP A 78 -13.07 4.04 18.27
C ASP A 78 -14.03 2.89 17.89
N ASP A 79 -14.83 3.06 16.83
CA ASP A 79 -15.73 2.02 16.31
C ASP A 79 -15.02 1.05 15.34
N ASN A 80 -13.95 1.52 14.68
CA ASN A 80 -13.15 0.75 13.73
C ASN A 80 -11.70 0.69 14.20
N PHE A 81 -11.47 -0.02 15.29
CA PHE A 81 -10.23 0.09 16.07
C PHE A 81 -9.09 -0.78 15.55
N PHE A 82 -9.27 -1.58 14.50
CA PHE A 82 -8.15 -2.29 13.87
C PHE A 82 -8.33 -2.50 12.36
N VAL A 83 -7.20 -2.68 11.70
CA VAL A 83 -7.07 -3.17 10.33
C VAL A 83 -6.07 -4.32 10.32
N ILE A 84 -6.37 -5.40 9.60
CA ILE A 84 -5.51 -6.56 9.40
C ILE A 84 -5.22 -6.66 7.91
N LEU A 85 -3.95 -6.61 7.54
CA LEU A 85 -3.43 -6.85 6.21
C LEU A 85 -2.85 -8.26 6.18
N SER A 86 -3.59 -9.21 5.62
CA SER A 86 -3.20 -10.62 5.54
C SER A 86 -2.44 -10.90 4.24
N ASN A 87 -1.43 -11.75 4.31
CA ASN A 87 -0.66 -12.29 3.19
C ASN A 87 -0.51 -13.81 3.34
N ASN A 88 -1.43 -14.56 2.73
CA ASN A 88 -1.52 -16.02 2.87
C ASN A 88 -1.59 -16.49 4.34
N ASP A 89 -0.49 -17.01 4.89
CA ASP A 89 -0.39 -17.52 6.26
C ASP A 89 0.12 -16.46 7.26
N ASP A 90 0.69 -15.36 6.76
CA ASP A 90 1.22 -14.26 7.55
C ASP A 90 0.23 -13.09 7.56
N TYR A 91 0.31 -12.21 8.55
CA TYR A 91 -0.53 -11.01 8.59
C TYR A 91 0.15 -9.87 9.35
N MET A 92 -0.26 -8.65 9.05
CA MET A 92 0.10 -7.46 9.81
C MET A 92 -1.16 -6.73 10.23
N GLN A 93 -1.33 -6.53 11.53
CA GLN A 93 -2.45 -5.83 12.13
C GLN A 93 -1.99 -4.48 12.67
N ALA A 94 -2.77 -3.42 12.44
CA ALA A 94 -2.63 -2.16 13.13
C ALA A 94 -3.90 -1.88 13.94
N ALA A 95 -3.74 -1.61 15.23
CA ALA A 95 -4.82 -1.28 16.14
C ALA A 95 -4.71 0.19 16.59
N TYR A 96 -5.84 0.89 16.58
CA TYR A 96 -5.99 2.26 17.04
C TYR A 96 -6.20 2.31 18.56
N SER A 97 -5.59 3.31 19.20
CA SER A 97 -5.66 3.60 20.63
C SER A 97 -5.58 5.12 20.84
N ASP A 98 -6.00 5.59 22.02
CA ASP A 98 -5.86 7.00 22.45
C ASP A 98 -4.41 7.50 22.37
N GLN A 99 -3.43 6.59 22.49
CA GLN A 99 -1.99 6.91 22.47
C GLN A 99 -1.39 6.91 21.05
N GLY A 100 -2.12 6.41 20.05
CA GLY A 100 -1.63 6.23 18.67
C GLY A 100 -2.03 4.88 18.10
N PHE A 101 -1.21 4.34 17.21
CA PHE A 101 -1.43 3.04 16.58
C PHE A 101 -0.40 2.03 17.06
N ILE A 102 -0.84 0.86 17.50
CA ILE A 102 0.05 -0.26 17.79
C ILE A 102 0.00 -1.25 16.63
N ILE A 103 1.16 -1.71 16.18
CA ILE A 103 1.27 -2.64 15.06
C ILE A 103 1.71 -4.00 15.59
N GLN A 104 1.02 -5.03 15.16
CA GLN A 104 1.36 -6.42 15.39
C GLN A 104 1.55 -7.11 14.05
N TYR A 105 2.43 -8.09 13.97
CA TYR A 105 2.50 -8.96 12.81
C TYR A 105 2.69 -10.40 13.23
N SER A 106 2.25 -11.31 12.38
CA SER A 106 2.55 -12.73 12.48
C SER A 106 3.37 -13.17 11.30
N GLU A 107 4.47 -13.86 11.60
CA GLU A 107 5.32 -14.50 10.61
C GLU A 107 5.78 -15.86 11.14
N ASN A 108 5.72 -16.90 10.31
CA ASN A 108 6.17 -18.26 10.69
C ASN A 108 5.51 -18.80 11.98
N GLY A 109 4.26 -18.41 12.24
CA GLY A 109 3.52 -18.80 13.44
C GLY A 109 3.98 -18.12 14.74
N GLN A 110 4.90 -17.16 14.67
CA GLN A 110 5.23 -16.25 15.77
C GLN A 110 4.42 -14.97 15.62
N GLN A 111 3.97 -14.41 16.74
CA GLN A 111 3.32 -13.10 16.79
C GLN A 111 4.26 -12.13 17.52
N LEU A 112 4.44 -10.96 16.93
CA LEU A 112 5.28 -9.90 17.45
C LEU A 112 4.51 -8.58 17.44
N GLU A 113 4.67 -7.81 18.48
CA GLU A 113 4.05 -6.50 18.67
C GLU A 113 5.14 -5.42 18.69
N ALA A 114 4.84 -4.25 18.14
CA ALA A 114 5.74 -3.12 18.23
C ALA A 114 5.82 -2.62 19.68
N GLU A 115 7.03 -2.30 20.13
CA GLU A 115 7.28 -1.79 21.48
C GLU A 115 6.71 -0.37 21.70
N GLU A 116 6.54 0.39 20.61
CA GLU A 116 6.13 1.79 20.64
C GLU A 116 4.84 2.03 19.83
N TYR A 117 4.17 3.13 20.14
CA TYR A 117 3.01 3.60 19.37
C TYR A 117 3.46 4.43 18.17
N PHE A 118 2.79 4.21 17.05
CA PHE A 118 3.01 4.92 15.80
C PHE A 118 1.95 5.98 15.58
N THR A 119 2.34 7.03 14.85
CA THR A 119 1.40 7.96 14.26
C THR A 119 0.73 7.34 13.05
N LYS A 120 -0.40 7.91 12.62
CA LYS A 120 -1.14 7.44 11.45
C LYS A 120 -0.26 7.33 10.19
N GLU A 121 0.57 8.35 9.94
CA GLU A 121 1.46 8.40 8.77
C GLU A 121 2.51 7.27 8.81
N GLN A 122 3.08 7.00 9.99
CA GLN A 122 4.02 5.89 10.18
C GLN A 122 3.35 4.53 10.00
N THR A 123 2.10 4.37 10.46
CA THR A 123 1.34 3.15 10.26
C THR A 123 1.06 2.87 8.78
N VAL A 124 0.68 3.90 8.00
CA VAL A 124 0.52 3.76 6.55
C VAL A 124 1.84 3.36 5.90
N ASP A 125 2.95 3.99 6.27
CA ASP A 125 4.28 3.67 5.74
C ASP A 125 4.69 2.22 6.05
N ILE A 126 4.51 1.75 7.28
CA ILE A 126 4.83 0.38 7.69
C ILE A 126 3.98 -0.65 6.94
N LEU A 127 2.66 -0.44 6.85
CA LEU A 127 1.76 -1.33 6.11
C LEU A 127 2.09 -1.34 4.61
N THR A 128 2.46 -0.18 4.05
CA THR A 128 2.87 -0.07 2.63
C THR A 128 4.19 -0.79 2.39
N LYS A 129 5.17 -0.66 3.29
CA LYS A 129 6.42 -1.43 3.25
C LYS A 129 6.18 -2.93 3.35
N TYR A 130 5.28 -3.36 4.23
CA TYR A 130 4.88 -4.76 4.35
C TYR A 130 4.21 -5.29 3.07
N PHE A 131 3.28 -4.52 2.50
CA PHE A 131 2.65 -4.83 1.21
C PHE A 131 3.67 -4.98 0.07
N HIS A 132 4.79 -4.28 0.16
CA HIS A 132 5.85 -4.30 -0.84
C HIS A 132 6.99 -5.29 -0.56
N ASP A 133 6.83 -6.18 0.42
CA ASP A 133 7.86 -7.12 0.89
C ASP A 133 9.19 -6.43 1.27
N ASP A 134 9.13 -5.17 1.73
CA ASP A 134 10.32 -4.39 2.08
C ASP A 134 10.75 -4.69 3.52
N ILE A 135 11.87 -5.40 3.71
CA ILE A 135 12.33 -5.79 5.06
C ILE A 135 12.64 -4.62 6.01
N ASN A 136 12.79 -3.39 5.51
CA ASN A 136 13.13 -2.22 6.31
C ASN A 136 12.12 -1.97 7.44
N TRP A 137 10.83 -2.31 7.25
CA TRP A 137 9.83 -2.14 8.31
C TRP A 137 10.14 -2.97 9.56
N LYS A 138 10.86 -4.10 9.44
CA LYS A 138 11.31 -4.89 10.58
C LYS A 138 12.51 -4.27 11.27
N GLU A 139 13.50 -3.81 10.50
CA GLU A 139 14.77 -3.33 11.02
C GLU A 139 14.67 -1.94 11.65
N GLU A 140 13.77 -1.09 11.15
CA GLU A 140 13.55 0.27 11.65
C GLU A 140 12.78 0.33 12.97
N ASN A 141 12.13 -0.77 13.37
CA ASN A 141 11.21 -0.83 14.50
C ASN A 141 11.62 -1.91 15.50
N LYS A 142 11.26 -1.72 16.77
CA LYS A 142 11.48 -2.72 17.82
C LYS A 142 10.25 -3.58 18.02
N TRP A 143 10.47 -4.88 18.06
CA TRP A 143 9.41 -5.88 18.15
C TRP A 143 9.61 -6.77 19.36
N VAL A 144 8.55 -6.94 20.14
CA VAL A 144 8.51 -7.76 21.35
C VAL A 144 7.46 -8.85 21.20
N SER A 145 7.68 -10.01 21.82
CA SER A 145 6.62 -11.00 21.91
C SER A 145 5.52 -10.47 22.83
N PRO A 146 4.24 -10.58 22.44
CA PRO A 146 3.14 -10.09 23.27
C PRO A 146 3.15 -10.82 24.61
N SER A 147 3.34 -10.08 25.70
CA SER A 147 3.29 -10.61 27.06
C SER A 147 1.83 -10.61 27.53
N TYR A 148 1.19 -11.78 27.47
CA TYR A 148 -0.14 -12.02 28.04
C TYR A 148 -0.12 -12.11 29.57
#